data_AF-A0A094A308-F1
#
_entry.id   AF-A0A094A308-F1
#
_cell.length_a   1.000
_cell.length_b   1.000
_cell.length_c   1.000
_cell.angle_alpha   90.00
_cell.angle_beta   90.00
_cell.angle_gamma   90.00
#
_symmetry.space_group_name_H-M   'P 1'
#
loop_
_entity.id
_entity.type
_entity.pdbx_description
1 polymer ?
#
loop_
_entity_poly.entity_id
_entity_poly.type
_entity_poly.pdbx_seq_one_letter_code
_entity_poly.pdbx_strand_id
1 'polypeptide(L)'
;MADEASRFSPEYEAVVGLVNSRLSTGPLDVQILPDAGFMLSSGLAEVVNNTLGVPKAVLAKAFIVARRIFFEHLDNLTENADVILDSTSIMLLFDPEHITAANARKKICLAYRSRPLTEQTKRLTDELWFTKFLVTSKLKRHNKSPTLWYHRKWLMKNFHSVVGVLGRNWVQYEIEEVVLISAEHHPKNYYAWDYMRWWIKSRPGLGPNERPAINRQVTQLMQRWCMHHTSDSSGWSFLAWLLLRHTDPDFRVRQHLQSSAGEEVLNFAARLNLKNMSLWKFLHEILGFTNEAFILDIRFEYMRQLSDMSSSEPQGSEMQVFAANSLLAIGAFENPPECD
;
A
#
# COMPACT_ATOMS: atom_id res chain seq x y z
N MET A 1 -17.62 11.73 48.25
CA MET A 1 -17.67 12.39 46.92
C MET A 1 -16.27 12.53 46.32
N ALA A 2 -15.49 11.47 46.34
CA ALA A 2 -14.16 11.40 45.73
C ALA A 2 -13.78 9.91 45.68
N ASP A 3 -14.50 9.12 44.86
CA ASP A 3 -14.03 7.76 44.51
C ASP A 3 -14.75 7.13 43.30
N GLU A 4 -15.10 7.95 42.30
CA GLU A 4 -15.21 7.48 40.91
C GLU A 4 -14.03 8.08 40.14
N ALA A 5 -12.82 7.72 40.53
CA ALA A 5 -11.67 7.90 39.63
C ALA A 5 -12.01 7.14 38.34
N SER A 6 -11.90 7.83 37.19
CA SER A 6 -12.37 7.34 35.88
C SER A 6 -12.19 5.82 35.71
N ARG A 7 -13.26 5.14 35.26
CA ARG A 7 -13.23 3.71 34.89
C ARG A 7 -12.10 3.39 33.90
N PHE A 8 -11.56 4.42 33.24
CA PHE A 8 -10.46 4.36 32.29
C PHE A 8 -9.17 4.96 32.87
N SER A 9 -8.02 4.36 32.54
CA SER A 9 -6.71 4.92 32.92
C SER A 9 -6.43 6.23 32.16
N PRO A 10 -5.70 7.19 32.75
CA PRO A 10 -5.35 8.44 32.07
C PRO A 10 -4.56 8.20 30.77
N GLU A 11 -3.73 7.15 30.70
CA GLU A 11 -3.03 6.76 29.47
C GLU A 11 -4.00 6.40 28.34
N TYR A 12 -5.06 5.63 28.65
CA TYR A 12 -6.07 5.22 27.68
C TYR A 12 -6.85 6.43 27.16
N GLU A 13 -7.37 7.25 28.07
CA GLU A 13 -8.17 8.43 27.70
C GLU A 13 -7.37 9.42 26.85
N ALA A 14 -6.11 9.67 27.22
CA ALA A 14 -5.24 10.57 26.48
C ALA A 14 -5.02 10.08 25.03
N VAL A 15 -4.66 8.80 24.84
CA VAL A 15 -4.37 8.28 23.49
C VAL A 15 -5.65 8.18 22.65
N VAL A 16 -6.76 7.70 23.22
CA VAL A 16 -8.06 7.62 22.52
C VAL A 16 -8.53 9.01 22.10
N GLY A 17 -8.49 9.98 23.02
CA GLY A 17 -8.90 11.36 22.76
C GLY A 17 -8.10 11.97 21.60
N LEU A 18 -6.78 11.78 21.58
CA LEU A 18 -5.93 12.29 20.51
C LEU A 18 -6.18 11.59 19.16
N VAL A 19 -6.30 10.26 19.15
CA VAL A 19 -6.64 9.51 17.94
C VAL A 19 -7.98 10.01 17.37
N ASN A 20 -9.03 10.05 18.19
CA ASN A 20 -10.37 10.44 17.77
C ASN A 20 -10.47 11.92 17.34
N SER A 21 -9.69 12.81 17.96
CA SER A 21 -9.68 14.24 17.60
C SER A 21 -9.22 14.52 16.16
N ARG A 22 -8.48 13.58 15.55
CA ARG A 22 -7.85 13.76 14.24
C ARG A 22 -8.37 12.86 13.14
N LEU A 23 -9.02 11.73 13.47
CA LEU A 23 -9.57 10.78 12.49
C LEU A 23 -10.54 11.42 11.48
N SER A 24 -11.21 12.52 11.82
CA SER A 24 -12.13 13.25 10.93
C SER A 24 -11.50 14.43 10.19
N THR A 25 -10.25 14.80 10.49
CA THR A 25 -9.61 16.04 10.01
C THR A 25 -8.49 15.83 8.99
N GLY A 26 -8.06 14.59 8.75
CA GLY A 26 -7.02 14.25 7.78
C GLY A 26 -6.08 13.14 8.27
N PRO A 27 -5.10 12.72 7.45
CA PRO A 27 -4.19 11.64 7.81
C PRO A 27 -3.26 12.08 8.94
N LEU A 28 -3.31 11.39 10.08
CA LEU A 28 -2.37 11.53 11.19
C LEU A 28 -1.13 10.65 10.90
N ASP A 29 0.09 11.08 11.21
CA ASP A 29 1.25 10.17 11.29
C ASP A 29 1.40 9.68 12.75
N VAL A 30 2.14 8.61 13.00
CA VAL A 30 2.36 8.13 14.37
C VAL A 30 3.80 7.71 14.61
N GLN A 31 4.31 8.11 15.77
CA GLN A 31 5.62 7.76 16.24
C GLN A 31 5.54 7.22 17.67
N ILE A 32 6.04 5.99 17.84
CA ILE A 32 6.21 5.40 19.17
C ILE A 32 7.56 5.87 19.70
N LEU A 33 7.52 6.65 20.77
CA LEU A 33 8.69 7.28 21.35
C LEU A 33 9.38 6.31 22.34
N PRO A 34 10.70 6.10 22.23
CA PRO A 34 11.46 5.33 23.22
C PRO A 34 11.70 6.19 24.47
N ASP A 35 11.25 5.73 25.64
CA ASP A 35 11.47 6.29 27.00
C ASP A 35 11.58 7.83 27.09
N ALA A 36 10.74 8.52 26.31
CA ALA A 36 10.77 9.96 26.09
C ALA A 36 9.51 10.66 26.60
N GLY A 37 8.80 10.06 27.58
CA GLY A 37 7.60 10.66 28.16
C GLY A 37 7.87 12.05 28.75
N PHE A 38 9.08 12.28 29.27
CA PHE A 38 9.50 13.58 29.82
C PHE A 38 9.55 14.72 28.79
N MET A 39 9.60 14.42 27.49
CA MET A 39 9.62 15.44 26.44
C MET A 39 8.21 15.95 26.10
N LEU A 40 7.16 15.24 26.53
CA LEU A 40 5.78 15.58 26.20
C LEU A 40 5.19 16.49 27.28
N SER A 41 4.43 17.48 26.84
CA SER A 41 3.75 18.44 27.73
C SER A 41 2.87 17.78 28.80
N SER A 42 2.17 16.70 28.45
CA SER A 42 1.31 15.92 29.35
C SER A 42 2.01 14.73 30.01
N GLY A 43 3.23 14.37 29.57
CA GLY A 43 3.88 13.11 29.91
C GLY A 43 3.24 11.85 29.29
N LEU A 44 2.09 11.99 28.61
CA LEU A 44 1.28 10.86 28.13
C LEU A 44 1.37 10.69 26.61
N ALA A 45 0.81 11.63 25.85
CA ALA A 45 0.83 11.63 24.40
C ALA A 45 0.52 13.04 23.92
N GLU A 46 0.95 13.38 22.70
CA GLU A 46 0.65 14.67 22.08
C GLU A 46 0.67 14.55 20.56
N VAL A 47 0.00 15.50 19.89
CA VAL A 47 0.06 15.64 18.45
C VAL A 47 0.88 16.88 18.12
N VAL A 48 2.04 16.67 17.52
CA VAL A 48 2.94 17.74 17.05
C VAL A 48 3.07 17.63 15.54
N ASN A 49 2.86 18.73 14.81
CA ASN A 49 2.93 18.77 13.35
C ASN A 49 2.18 17.60 12.67
N ASN A 50 0.95 17.34 13.12
CA ASN A 50 0.09 16.28 12.58
C ASN A 50 0.66 14.85 12.75
N THR A 51 1.53 14.66 13.75
CA THR A 51 2.09 13.36 14.14
C THR A 51 1.75 13.07 15.60
N LEU A 52 1.12 11.93 15.87
CA LEU A 52 0.89 11.43 17.21
C LEU A 52 2.19 10.85 17.79
N GLY A 53 2.76 11.55 18.77
CA GLY A 53 3.85 11.03 19.60
C GLY A 53 3.28 10.32 20.82
N VAL A 54 3.58 9.03 20.98
CA VAL A 54 3.18 8.25 22.16
C VAL A 54 4.37 7.47 22.73
N PRO A 55 4.75 7.63 24.01
CA PRO A 55 5.77 6.83 24.65
C PRO A 55 5.34 5.36 24.71
N LYS A 56 6.28 4.45 24.46
CA LYS A 56 6.01 3.01 24.46
C LYS A 56 5.33 2.51 25.74
N ALA A 57 5.77 3.00 26.91
CA ALA A 57 5.21 2.63 28.20
C ALA A 57 3.73 3.07 28.36
N VAL A 58 3.40 4.28 27.87
CA VAL A 58 2.04 4.80 27.88
C VAL A 58 1.16 3.97 26.96
N LEU A 59 1.60 3.69 25.73
CA LEU A 59 0.86 2.86 24.80
C LEU A 59 0.63 1.44 25.33
N ALA A 60 1.61 0.84 26.02
CA ALA A 60 1.48 -0.47 26.63
C ALA A 60 0.45 -0.49 27.77
N LYS A 61 0.42 0.54 28.62
CA LYS A 61 -0.60 0.67 29.68
C LYS A 61 -2.00 0.89 29.09
N ALA A 62 -2.10 1.78 28.10
CA ALA A 62 -3.34 2.01 27.38
C ALA A 62 -3.86 0.72 26.71
N PHE A 63 -2.97 -0.09 26.14
CA PHE A 63 -3.32 -1.39 25.56
C PHE A 63 -3.93 -2.38 26.57
N ILE A 64 -3.36 -2.49 27.77
CA ILE A 64 -3.88 -3.40 28.81
C ILE A 64 -5.32 -3.01 29.16
N VAL A 65 -5.57 -1.73 29.35
CA VAL A 65 -6.90 -1.19 29.68
C VAL A 65 -7.86 -1.34 28.50
N ALA A 66 -7.43 -1.02 27.28
CA ALA A 66 -8.22 -1.19 26.07
C ALA A 66 -8.65 -2.64 25.88
N ARG A 67 -7.74 -3.61 26.07
CA ARG A 67 -8.04 -5.03 25.97
C ARG A 67 -9.08 -5.47 27.00
N ARG A 68 -8.97 -5.01 28.25
CA ARG A 68 -9.97 -5.27 29.29
C ARG A 68 -11.35 -4.77 28.88
N ILE A 69 -11.44 -3.50 28.51
CA ILE A 69 -12.69 -2.85 28.07
C ILE A 69 -13.31 -3.57 26.87
N PHE A 70 -12.47 -3.93 25.89
CA PHE A 70 -12.90 -4.65 24.70
C PHE A 70 -13.61 -5.96 25.05
N PHE A 71 -13.00 -6.78 25.90
CA PHE A 71 -13.59 -8.07 26.29
C PHE A 71 -14.81 -7.92 27.21
N GLU A 72 -14.88 -6.88 28.04
CA GLU A 72 -16.07 -6.58 28.87
C GLU A 72 -17.33 -6.27 28.02
N HIS A 73 -17.16 -5.68 26.83
CA HIS A 73 -18.28 -5.21 26.00
C HIS A 73 -18.45 -6.02 24.71
N LEU A 74 -17.65 -7.08 24.50
CA LEU A 74 -17.60 -7.83 23.24
C LEU A 74 -18.92 -8.55 22.93
N ASP A 75 -19.60 -9.07 23.96
CA ASP A 75 -20.87 -9.80 23.79
C ASP A 75 -22.00 -8.86 23.32
N ASN A 76 -21.94 -7.60 23.72
CA ASN A 76 -22.91 -6.54 23.39
C ASN A 76 -22.29 -5.48 22.46
N LEU A 77 -21.46 -5.93 21.51
CA LEU A 77 -20.57 -5.06 20.72
C LEU A 77 -21.31 -3.96 19.94
N THR A 78 -22.51 -4.22 19.42
CA THR A 78 -23.26 -3.22 18.64
C THR A 78 -23.89 -2.14 19.50
N GLU A 79 -24.26 -2.47 20.73
CA GLU A 79 -24.81 -1.53 21.72
C GLU A 79 -23.70 -0.65 22.30
N ASN A 80 -22.48 -1.19 22.37
CA ASN A 80 -21.29 -0.52 22.89
C ASN A 80 -20.31 -0.11 21.77
N ALA A 81 -20.84 0.25 20.59
CA ALA A 81 -20.04 0.44 19.38
C ALA A 81 -18.90 1.45 19.58
N ASP A 82 -19.15 2.60 20.20
CA ASP A 82 -18.13 3.64 20.41
C ASP A 82 -17.00 3.14 21.31
N VAL A 83 -17.33 2.48 22.43
CA VAL A 83 -16.36 1.90 23.37
C VAL A 83 -15.53 0.80 22.71
N ILE A 84 -16.14 -0.03 21.86
CA ILE A 84 -15.42 -1.06 21.09
C ILE A 84 -14.51 -0.41 20.05
N LEU A 85 -14.95 0.64 19.36
CA LEU A 85 -14.11 1.34 18.38
C LEU A 85 -12.91 2.02 19.05
N ASP A 86 -13.10 2.67 20.19
CA ASP A 86 -12.03 3.31 20.96
C ASP A 86 -11.00 2.28 21.45
N SER A 87 -11.48 1.22 22.10
CA SER A 87 -10.60 0.16 22.61
C SER A 87 -9.86 -0.55 21.48
N THR A 88 -10.55 -0.90 20.39
CA THR A 88 -9.89 -1.53 19.23
C THR A 88 -8.92 -0.60 18.50
N SER A 89 -9.13 0.72 18.53
CA SER A 89 -8.17 1.69 17.98
C SER A 89 -6.83 1.59 18.70
N ILE A 90 -6.83 1.52 20.04
CA ILE A 90 -5.61 1.34 20.83
C ILE A 90 -5.01 -0.06 20.64
N MET A 91 -5.85 -1.09 20.60
CA MET A 91 -5.39 -2.46 20.38
C MET A 91 -4.67 -2.62 19.05
N LEU A 92 -5.20 -2.07 17.97
CA LEU A 92 -4.58 -2.13 16.64
C LEU A 92 -3.39 -1.17 16.49
N LEU A 93 -3.37 -0.06 17.25
CA LEU A 93 -2.20 0.81 17.33
C LEU A 93 -1.03 0.13 18.07
N PHE A 94 -1.30 -0.70 19.08
CA PHE A 94 -0.26 -1.47 19.76
C PHE A 94 0.13 -2.76 19.01
N ASP A 95 -0.87 -3.52 18.55
CA ASP A 95 -0.72 -4.80 17.85
C ASP A 95 -1.55 -4.83 16.57
N PRO A 96 -0.95 -4.53 15.40
CA PRO A 96 -1.68 -4.47 14.13
C PRO A 96 -2.18 -5.84 13.65
N GLU A 97 -1.68 -6.94 14.20
CA GLU A 97 -2.11 -8.30 13.87
C GLU A 97 -3.24 -8.83 14.78
N HIS A 98 -3.86 -7.95 15.58
CA HIS A 98 -4.95 -8.36 16.45
C HIS A 98 -6.26 -8.62 15.67
N ILE A 99 -6.37 -9.80 15.05
CA ILE A 99 -7.47 -10.21 14.15
C ILE A 99 -8.86 -10.05 14.79
N THR A 100 -9.01 -10.38 16.08
CA THR A 100 -10.30 -10.26 16.78
C THR A 100 -10.76 -8.81 16.88
N ALA A 101 -9.83 -7.86 17.06
CA ALA A 101 -10.14 -6.44 17.10
C ALA A 101 -10.51 -5.94 15.70
N ALA A 102 -9.72 -6.31 14.69
CA ALA A 102 -10.04 -6.00 13.30
C ALA A 102 -11.42 -6.54 12.88
N ASN A 103 -11.79 -7.75 13.30
CA ASN A 103 -13.10 -8.34 12.99
C ASN A 103 -14.25 -7.70 13.79
N ALA A 104 -14.02 -7.29 15.03
CA ALA A 104 -15.01 -6.52 15.81
C ALA A 104 -15.40 -5.23 15.08
N ARG A 105 -14.41 -4.48 14.58
CA ARG A 105 -14.66 -3.26 13.78
C ARG A 105 -15.47 -3.56 12.50
N LYS A 106 -15.17 -4.66 11.81
CA LYS A 106 -15.98 -5.13 10.65
C LYS A 106 -17.44 -5.38 11.03
N LYS A 107 -17.69 -6.04 12.17
CA LYS A 107 -19.05 -6.31 12.66
C LYS A 107 -19.81 -4.99 12.93
N ILE A 108 -19.15 -3.99 13.51
CA ILE A 108 -19.73 -2.66 13.69
C ILE A 108 -20.09 -2.04 12.33
N CYS A 109 -19.16 -2.01 11.36
CA CYS A 109 -19.46 -1.50 10.01
C CYS A 109 -20.66 -2.22 9.37
N LEU A 110 -20.77 -3.54 9.52
CA LEU A 110 -21.93 -4.29 9.01
C LEU A 110 -23.24 -3.90 9.70
N ALA A 111 -23.22 -3.69 11.01
CA ALA A 111 -24.41 -3.27 11.77
C ALA A 111 -24.92 -1.89 11.32
N TYR A 112 -24.05 -1.03 10.79
CA TYR A 112 -24.46 0.27 10.26
C TYR A 112 -25.19 0.17 8.91
N ARG A 113 -25.16 -0.95 8.18
CA ARG A 113 -25.82 -1.08 6.87
C ARG A 113 -27.33 -0.87 6.90
N SER A 114 -27.98 -1.11 8.03
CA SER A 114 -29.41 -0.87 8.23
C SER A 114 -29.74 0.55 8.68
N ARG A 115 -28.72 1.39 8.96
CA ARG A 115 -28.88 2.78 9.39
C ARG A 115 -29.09 3.72 8.21
N PRO A 116 -29.53 4.98 8.42
CA PRO A 116 -29.59 5.99 7.37
C PRO A 116 -28.27 6.14 6.60
N LEU A 117 -28.35 6.49 5.31
CA LEU A 117 -27.19 6.61 4.43
C LEU A 117 -26.11 7.56 4.99
N THR A 118 -26.52 8.66 5.64
CA THR A 118 -25.60 9.62 6.27
C THR A 118 -24.73 8.95 7.34
N GLU A 119 -25.31 8.08 8.16
CA GLU A 119 -24.59 7.33 9.19
C GLU A 119 -23.68 6.25 8.58
N GLN A 120 -24.16 5.56 7.54
CA GLN A 120 -23.35 4.59 6.78
C GLN A 120 -22.10 5.24 6.20
N THR A 121 -22.29 6.35 5.48
CA THR A 121 -21.24 7.15 4.85
C THR A 121 -20.24 7.64 5.89
N LYS A 122 -20.70 8.20 7.00
CA LYS A 122 -19.83 8.64 8.09
C LYS A 122 -19.01 7.47 8.66
N ARG A 123 -19.66 6.36 9.01
CA ARG A 123 -18.98 5.22 9.65
C ARG A 123 -17.92 4.61 8.74
N LEU A 124 -18.24 4.45 7.46
CA LEU A 124 -17.28 3.98 6.46
C LEU A 124 -16.12 4.95 6.31
N THR A 125 -16.40 6.25 6.20
CA THR A 125 -15.37 7.29 6.06
C THR A 125 -14.40 7.28 7.24
N ASP A 126 -14.92 7.27 8.47
CA ASP A 126 -14.12 7.21 9.69
C ASP A 126 -13.25 5.93 9.75
N GLU A 127 -13.77 4.78 9.31
CA GLU A 127 -13.01 3.53 9.27
C GLU A 127 -11.93 3.54 8.18
N LEU A 128 -12.17 4.20 7.05
CA LEU A 128 -11.19 4.36 5.99
C LEU A 128 -10.06 5.31 6.38
N TRP A 129 -10.37 6.35 7.15
CA TRP A 129 -9.36 7.20 7.78
C TRP A 129 -8.54 6.45 8.83
N PHE A 130 -9.19 5.67 9.69
CA PHE A 130 -8.51 4.87 10.69
C PHE A 130 -7.57 3.83 10.06
N THR A 131 -8.03 3.11 9.04
CA THR A 131 -7.17 2.16 8.34
C THR A 131 -6.06 2.85 7.56
N LYS A 132 -6.32 4.02 6.92
CA LYS A 132 -5.28 4.84 6.26
C LYS A 132 -4.17 5.20 7.27
N PHE A 133 -4.56 5.80 8.41
CA PHE A 133 -3.67 6.17 9.51
C PHE A 133 -2.66 5.08 9.84
N LEU A 134 -3.10 3.82 9.93
CA LEU A 134 -2.21 2.70 10.26
C LEU A 134 -1.36 2.24 9.06
N VAL A 135 -1.96 2.02 7.88
CA VAL A 135 -1.27 1.43 6.72
C VAL A 135 -0.33 2.40 6.00
N THR A 136 -0.50 3.71 6.21
CA THR A 136 0.41 4.75 5.71
C THR A 136 1.38 5.25 6.77
N SER A 137 1.35 4.74 7.99
CA SER A 137 2.31 5.14 9.03
C SER A 137 3.75 4.76 8.67
N LYS A 138 4.72 5.41 9.33
CA LYS A 138 6.15 5.00 9.30
C LYS A 138 6.47 3.84 10.24
N LEU A 139 5.46 3.29 10.92
CA LEU A 139 5.60 2.11 11.77
C LEU A 139 5.57 0.86 10.87
N LYS A 140 6.74 0.27 10.64
CA LYS A 140 6.91 -0.89 9.75
C LYS A 140 5.93 -2.04 10.04
N ARG A 141 5.63 -2.32 11.32
CA ARG A 141 4.70 -3.38 11.72
C ARG A 141 3.26 -3.12 11.27
N HIS A 142 2.83 -1.86 11.28
CA HIS A 142 1.49 -1.46 10.87
C HIS A 142 1.38 -1.33 9.36
N ASN A 143 2.33 -0.64 8.76
CA ASN A 143 2.37 -0.41 7.32
C ASN A 143 2.48 -1.71 6.52
N LYS A 144 3.21 -2.71 7.02
CA LYS A 144 3.32 -4.05 6.39
C LYS A 144 2.42 -5.11 7.06
N SER A 145 1.34 -4.69 7.71
CA SER A 145 0.40 -5.62 8.35
C SER A 145 -0.53 -6.28 7.34
N PRO A 146 -0.47 -7.61 7.13
CA PRO A 146 -1.47 -8.31 6.32
C PRO A 146 -2.89 -8.14 6.85
N THR A 147 -3.07 -8.11 8.19
CA THR A 147 -4.38 -7.94 8.82
C THR A 147 -5.01 -6.59 8.47
N LEU A 148 -4.25 -5.50 8.52
CA LEU A 148 -4.76 -4.16 8.20
C LEU A 148 -5.05 -3.97 6.71
N TRP A 149 -4.15 -4.44 5.82
CA TRP A 149 -4.40 -4.40 4.38
C TRP A 149 -5.61 -5.24 3.97
N TYR A 150 -5.77 -6.42 4.57
CA TYR A 150 -6.96 -7.24 4.38
C TYR A 150 -8.23 -6.57 4.90
N HIS A 151 -8.15 -5.87 6.04
CA HIS A 151 -9.27 -5.10 6.57
C HIS A 151 -9.69 -4.00 5.58
N ARG A 152 -8.75 -3.21 5.05
CA ARG A 152 -9.03 -2.16 4.06
C ARG A 152 -9.66 -2.74 2.78
N LYS A 153 -9.09 -3.83 2.25
CA LYS A 153 -9.64 -4.59 1.12
C LYS A 153 -11.06 -5.07 1.38
N TRP A 154 -11.33 -5.56 2.59
CA TRP A 154 -12.66 -6.00 3.00
C TRP A 154 -13.66 -4.84 3.01
N LEU A 155 -13.31 -3.67 3.56
CA LEU A 155 -14.19 -2.49 3.56
C LEU A 155 -14.58 -2.11 2.14
N MET A 156 -13.58 -2.00 1.27
CA MET A 156 -13.80 -1.64 -0.12
C MET A 156 -14.68 -2.65 -0.86
N LYS A 157 -14.43 -3.94 -0.70
CA LYS A 157 -15.26 -4.98 -1.30
C LYS A 157 -16.72 -4.91 -0.82
N ASN A 158 -16.93 -4.62 0.46
CA ASN A 158 -18.24 -4.71 1.10
C ASN A 158 -19.07 -3.43 1.04
N PHE A 159 -18.44 -2.28 0.79
CA PHE A 159 -19.11 -0.99 0.86
C PHE A 159 -18.92 -0.11 -0.38
N HIS A 160 -18.38 -0.66 -1.49
CA HIS A 160 -18.22 0.02 -2.78
C HIS A 160 -19.50 0.67 -3.34
N SER A 161 -20.68 0.21 -2.92
CA SER A 161 -21.98 0.74 -3.35
C SER A 161 -22.51 1.88 -2.48
N VAL A 162 -21.84 2.23 -1.38
CA VAL A 162 -22.26 3.33 -0.50
C VAL A 162 -22.04 4.65 -1.22
N VAL A 163 -23.15 5.30 -1.60
CA VAL A 163 -23.17 6.56 -2.33
C VAL A 163 -22.49 7.65 -1.51
N GLY A 164 -21.59 8.42 -2.13
CA GLY A 164 -20.94 9.59 -1.54
C GLY A 164 -19.55 9.34 -0.91
N VAL A 165 -19.12 8.09 -0.74
CA VAL A 165 -17.75 7.80 -0.24
C VAL A 165 -16.81 7.38 -1.38
N LEU A 166 -17.28 6.50 -2.28
CA LEU A 166 -16.42 5.79 -3.24
C LEU A 166 -16.72 6.20 -4.70
N GLY A 167 -16.59 7.50 -4.99
CA GLY A 167 -16.74 8.05 -6.34
C GLY A 167 -15.47 7.95 -7.19
N ARG A 168 -15.50 8.51 -8.42
CA ARG A 168 -14.37 8.49 -9.37
C ARG A 168 -13.04 8.98 -8.76
N ASN A 169 -13.07 10.09 -8.02
CA ASN A 169 -11.88 10.66 -7.38
C ASN A 169 -11.28 9.76 -6.30
N TRP A 170 -12.08 8.83 -5.77
CA TRP A 170 -11.62 7.89 -4.75
C TRP A 170 -10.59 6.88 -5.28
N VAL A 171 -10.69 6.53 -6.57
CA VAL A 171 -9.71 5.60 -7.18
C VAL A 171 -8.33 6.22 -7.20
N GLN A 172 -8.23 7.48 -7.61
CA GLN A 172 -6.97 8.22 -7.59
C GLN A 172 -6.47 8.39 -6.16
N TYR A 173 -7.37 8.71 -5.22
CA TYR A 173 -7.05 8.80 -3.80
C TYR A 173 -6.46 7.51 -3.22
N GLU A 174 -7.06 6.33 -3.46
CA GLU A 174 -6.47 5.06 -2.98
C GLU A 174 -5.08 4.79 -3.54
N ILE A 175 -4.83 5.21 -4.76
CA ILE A 175 -3.53 5.02 -5.41
C ILE A 175 -2.50 5.98 -4.80
N GLU A 176 -2.76 7.28 -4.90
CA GLU A 176 -1.78 8.32 -4.56
C GLU A 176 -1.64 8.50 -3.05
N GLU A 177 -2.75 8.51 -2.33
CA GLU A 177 -2.80 8.89 -0.91
C GLU A 177 -2.70 7.69 0.04
N VAL A 178 -2.78 6.47 -0.46
CA VAL A 178 -2.73 5.26 0.40
C VAL A 178 -1.60 4.34 -0.04
N VAL A 179 -1.67 3.80 -1.26
CA VAL A 179 -0.68 2.82 -1.71
C VAL A 179 0.69 3.47 -1.90
N LEU A 180 0.77 4.57 -2.64
CA LEU A 180 2.07 5.21 -2.93
C LEU A 180 2.71 5.79 -1.66
N ILE A 181 1.95 6.44 -0.77
CA ILE A 181 2.48 6.87 0.54
C ILE A 181 2.98 5.68 1.36
N SER A 182 2.24 4.56 1.38
CA SER A 182 2.68 3.38 2.10
C SER A 182 3.98 2.79 1.54
N ALA A 183 4.10 2.74 0.20
CA ALA A 183 5.28 2.27 -0.49
C ALA A 183 6.49 3.21 -0.30
N GLU A 184 6.26 4.53 -0.25
CA GLU A 184 7.27 5.55 0.05
C GLU A 184 7.87 5.35 1.44
N HIS A 185 7.03 5.23 2.46
CA HIS A 185 7.49 5.04 3.84
C HIS A 185 8.19 3.70 4.05
N HIS A 186 7.79 2.66 3.32
CA HIS A 186 8.36 1.33 3.46
C HIS A 186 8.57 0.66 2.09
N PRO A 187 9.74 0.84 1.48
CA PRO A 187 10.07 0.25 0.19
C PRO A 187 9.83 -1.27 0.16
N LYS A 188 9.46 -1.77 -1.02
CA LYS A 188 9.13 -3.17 -1.28
C LYS A 188 7.98 -3.65 -0.38
N ASN A 189 6.95 -2.83 -0.19
CA ASN A 189 5.76 -3.22 0.56
C ASN A 189 4.85 -4.10 -0.28
N TYR A 190 5.13 -5.42 -0.29
CA TYR A 190 4.34 -6.39 -1.05
C TYR A 190 2.83 -6.31 -0.76
N TYR A 191 2.41 -6.00 0.48
CA TYR A 191 0.98 -5.92 0.83
C TYR A 191 0.28 -4.72 0.20
N ALA A 192 0.94 -3.55 0.17
CA ALA A 192 0.43 -2.37 -0.53
C ALA A 192 0.30 -2.64 -2.04
N TRP A 193 1.32 -3.27 -2.64
CA TRP A 193 1.31 -3.60 -4.07
C TRP A 193 0.31 -4.71 -4.42
N ASP A 194 0.12 -5.72 -3.58
CA ASP A 194 -0.94 -6.74 -3.76
C ASP A 194 -2.34 -6.13 -3.65
N TYR A 195 -2.54 -5.24 -2.66
CA TYR A 195 -3.77 -4.46 -2.56
C TYR A 195 -4.02 -3.64 -3.84
N MET A 196 -3.00 -2.97 -4.38
CA MET A 196 -3.11 -2.20 -5.62
C MET A 196 -3.46 -3.07 -6.84
N ARG A 197 -2.85 -4.25 -6.98
CA ARG A 197 -3.23 -5.22 -8.04
C ARG A 197 -4.69 -5.62 -7.93
N TRP A 198 -5.14 -5.93 -6.71
CA TRP A 198 -6.54 -6.23 -6.47
C TRP A 198 -7.45 -5.02 -6.79
N TRP A 199 -7.06 -3.81 -6.39
CA TRP A 199 -7.80 -2.58 -6.63
C TRP A 199 -8.01 -2.36 -8.14
N ILE A 200 -6.93 -2.42 -8.92
CA ILE A 200 -6.96 -2.25 -10.38
C ILE A 200 -7.71 -3.39 -11.09
N LYS A 201 -7.66 -4.62 -10.56
CA LYS A 201 -8.39 -5.76 -11.14
C LYS A 201 -9.89 -5.70 -10.85
N SER A 202 -10.26 -5.36 -9.61
CA SER A 202 -11.65 -5.36 -9.15
C SER A 202 -12.41 -4.09 -9.51
N ARG A 203 -11.71 -2.96 -9.63
CA ARG A 203 -12.23 -1.65 -10.09
C ARG A 203 -13.51 -1.22 -9.35
N PRO A 204 -13.55 -1.31 -8.01
CA PRO A 204 -14.73 -0.96 -7.25
C PRO A 204 -15.07 0.52 -7.50
N GLY A 205 -16.34 0.81 -7.78
CA GLY A 205 -16.81 2.17 -8.04
C GLY A 205 -16.54 2.72 -9.45
N LEU A 206 -15.95 1.95 -10.38
CA LEU A 206 -15.71 2.38 -11.76
C LEU A 206 -16.59 1.68 -12.80
N GLY A 207 -17.24 2.46 -13.66
CA GLY A 207 -17.95 1.97 -14.83
C GLY A 207 -16.99 1.40 -15.89
N PRO A 208 -17.42 0.45 -16.75
CA PRO A 208 -16.55 -0.20 -17.75
C PRO A 208 -15.74 0.75 -18.62
N ASN A 209 -16.34 1.88 -19.01
CA ASN A 209 -15.76 2.84 -19.96
C ASN A 209 -14.66 3.72 -19.36
N GLU A 210 -14.62 3.88 -18.03
CA GLU A 210 -13.64 4.74 -17.34
C GLU A 210 -12.30 4.03 -17.12
N ARG A 211 -12.32 2.70 -17.14
CA ARG A 211 -11.22 1.84 -16.70
C ARG A 211 -9.97 1.94 -17.59
N PRO A 212 -10.09 1.93 -18.94
CA PRO A 212 -8.91 2.07 -19.80
C PRO A 212 -8.18 3.40 -19.57
N ALA A 213 -8.91 4.51 -19.48
CA ALA A 213 -8.32 5.83 -19.26
C ALA A 213 -7.55 5.90 -17.92
N ILE A 214 -8.15 5.39 -16.84
CA ILE A 214 -7.48 5.33 -15.53
C ILE A 214 -6.26 4.42 -15.58
N ASN A 215 -6.36 3.24 -16.19
CA ASN A 215 -5.21 2.34 -16.29
C ASN A 215 -4.03 2.97 -17.04
N ARG A 216 -4.29 3.70 -18.13
CA ARG A 216 -3.25 4.46 -18.85
C ARG A 216 -2.56 5.48 -17.94
N GLN A 217 -3.34 6.26 -17.18
CA GLN A 217 -2.81 7.24 -16.22
C GLN A 217 -1.99 6.58 -15.12
N VAL A 218 -2.46 5.45 -14.59
CA VAL A 218 -1.75 4.68 -13.55
C VAL A 218 -0.44 4.11 -14.09
N THR A 219 -0.40 3.61 -15.33
CA THR A 219 0.84 3.14 -15.96
C THR A 219 1.87 4.27 -16.03
N GLN A 220 1.48 5.45 -16.51
CA GLN A 220 2.36 6.63 -16.60
C GLN A 220 2.82 7.14 -15.22
N LEU A 221 1.93 7.12 -14.23
CA LEU A 221 2.27 7.44 -12.84
C LEU A 221 3.31 6.45 -12.29
N MET A 222 3.07 5.15 -12.49
CA MET A 222 3.94 4.09 -12.01
C MET A 222 5.30 4.07 -12.66
N GLN A 223 5.38 4.36 -13.96
CA GLN A 223 6.65 4.49 -14.65
C GLN A 223 7.51 5.58 -13.99
N ARG A 224 6.95 6.79 -13.80
CA ARG A 224 7.65 7.90 -13.12
C ARG A 224 8.03 7.52 -11.69
N TRP A 225 7.10 6.93 -10.94
CA TRP A 225 7.37 6.51 -9.56
C TRP A 225 8.52 5.49 -9.49
N CYS A 226 8.53 4.48 -10.35
CA CYS A 226 9.59 3.45 -10.37
C CYS A 226 10.95 4.02 -10.77
N MET A 227 10.98 5.00 -11.69
CA MET A 227 12.22 5.71 -12.06
C MET A 227 12.80 6.53 -10.89
N HIS A 228 11.95 7.01 -9.96
CA HIS A 228 12.42 7.61 -8.70
C HIS A 228 12.77 6.57 -7.62
N HIS A 229 12.26 5.33 -7.74
CA HIS A 229 12.43 4.23 -6.79
C HIS A 229 13.10 3.01 -7.43
N THR A 230 14.27 3.21 -8.03
CA THR A 230 14.92 2.23 -8.91
C THR A 230 15.19 0.88 -8.24
N SER A 231 15.30 0.84 -6.91
CA SER A 231 15.51 -0.38 -6.11
C SER A 231 14.21 -1.06 -5.62
N ASP A 232 13.02 -0.51 -5.88
CA ASP A 232 11.76 -1.10 -5.42
C ASP A 232 11.27 -2.21 -6.36
N SER A 233 11.67 -3.44 -6.07
CA SER A 233 11.26 -4.64 -6.82
C SER A 233 9.74 -4.84 -6.91
N SER A 234 8.98 -4.39 -5.91
CA SER A 234 7.54 -4.59 -5.89
C SER A 234 6.81 -3.59 -6.78
N GLY A 235 7.27 -2.33 -6.82
CA GLY A 235 6.81 -1.32 -7.77
C GLY A 235 7.10 -1.69 -9.22
N TRP A 236 8.34 -2.11 -9.52
CA TRP A 236 8.72 -2.60 -10.85
C TRP A 236 7.88 -3.80 -11.30
N SER A 237 7.68 -4.78 -10.41
CA SER A 237 6.81 -5.93 -10.68
C SER A 237 5.34 -5.53 -10.86
N PHE A 238 4.89 -4.45 -10.22
CA PHE A 238 3.55 -3.91 -10.44
C PHE A 238 3.41 -3.28 -11.82
N LEU A 239 4.39 -2.48 -12.25
CA LEU A 239 4.41 -1.88 -13.58
C LEU A 239 4.47 -2.95 -14.69
N ALA A 240 5.33 -3.97 -14.57
CA ALA A 240 5.35 -5.09 -15.52
C ALA A 240 4.00 -5.79 -15.61
N TRP A 241 3.35 -6.04 -14.46
CA TRP A 241 2.03 -6.65 -14.43
C TRP A 241 0.96 -5.80 -15.13
N LEU A 242 1.00 -4.46 -15.00
CA LEU A 242 0.12 -3.57 -15.77
C LEU A 242 0.36 -3.69 -17.28
N LEU A 243 1.62 -3.66 -17.69
CA LEU A 243 2.04 -3.67 -19.09
C LEU A 243 1.89 -5.02 -19.80
N LEU A 244 1.93 -6.13 -19.07
CA LEU A 244 1.93 -7.48 -19.67
C LEU A 244 0.66 -8.27 -19.37
N ARG A 245 0.06 -8.07 -18.19
CA ARG A 245 -1.05 -8.93 -17.71
C ARG A 245 -2.36 -8.17 -17.49
N HIS A 246 -2.32 -6.84 -17.47
CA HIS A 246 -3.51 -6.02 -17.24
C HIS A 246 -3.58 -4.82 -18.22
N THR A 247 -3.31 -5.15 -19.47
CA THR A 247 -3.13 -4.21 -20.58
C THR A 247 -4.41 -3.54 -21.03
N ASP A 248 -4.23 -2.44 -21.77
CA ASP A 248 -5.33 -1.79 -22.48
C ASP A 248 -6.04 -2.77 -23.45
N PRO A 249 -7.38 -2.71 -23.56
CA PRO A 249 -8.10 -3.49 -24.57
C PRO A 249 -7.70 -3.12 -26.00
N ASP A 250 -7.30 -1.87 -26.25
CA ASP A 250 -6.75 -1.45 -27.53
C ASP A 250 -5.31 -1.95 -27.69
N PHE A 251 -5.12 -2.80 -28.69
CA PHE A 251 -3.83 -3.39 -29.03
C PHE A 251 -2.77 -2.33 -29.33
N ARG A 252 -3.09 -1.28 -30.10
CA ARG A 252 -2.12 -0.25 -30.48
C ARG A 252 -1.66 0.54 -29.26
N VAL A 253 -2.59 0.84 -28.36
CA VAL A 253 -2.28 1.55 -27.11
C VAL A 253 -1.41 0.69 -26.20
N ARG A 254 -1.73 -0.60 -26.07
CA ARG A 254 -0.90 -1.54 -25.30
C ARG A 254 0.53 -1.58 -25.81
N GLN A 255 0.71 -1.77 -27.11
CA GLN A 255 2.05 -1.80 -27.71
C GLN A 255 2.81 -0.50 -27.47
N HIS A 256 2.16 0.63 -27.70
CA HIS A 256 2.76 1.94 -27.48
C HIS A 256 3.16 2.16 -26.01
N LEU A 257 2.32 1.78 -25.04
CA LEU A 257 2.65 1.88 -23.62
C LEU A 257 3.86 1.01 -23.24
N GLN A 258 3.93 -0.21 -23.75
CA GLN A 258 5.04 -1.11 -23.47
C GLN A 258 6.34 -0.62 -24.12
N SER A 259 6.29 -0.19 -25.39
CA SER A 259 7.46 0.31 -26.11
C SER A 259 7.98 1.61 -25.50
N SER A 260 7.10 2.58 -25.23
CA SER A 260 7.46 3.87 -24.59
C SER A 260 8.05 3.65 -23.19
N ALA A 261 7.42 2.82 -22.36
CA ALA A 261 7.96 2.53 -21.03
C ALA A 261 9.31 1.82 -21.08
N GLY A 262 9.48 0.85 -21.99
CA GLY A 262 10.73 0.13 -22.18
C GLY A 262 11.87 1.03 -22.65
N GLU A 263 11.61 1.84 -23.68
CA GLU A 263 12.58 2.79 -24.24
C GLU A 263 12.98 3.85 -23.21
N GLU A 264 12.03 4.48 -22.53
CA GLU A 264 12.32 5.52 -21.55
C GLU A 264 13.11 5.00 -20.36
N VAL A 265 12.74 3.82 -19.82
CA VAL A 265 13.43 3.21 -18.68
C VAL A 265 14.82 2.72 -19.07
N LEU A 266 14.98 2.14 -20.26
CA LEU A 266 16.30 1.72 -20.78
C LEU A 266 17.23 2.92 -20.99
N ASN A 267 16.74 3.97 -21.65
CA ASN A 267 17.49 5.22 -21.85
C ASN A 267 17.84 5.90 -20.53
N PHE A 268 16.95 5.84 -19.53
CA PHE A 268 17.22 6.33 -18.19
C PHE A 268 18.31 5.53 -17.49
N ALA A 269 18.24 4.19 -17.53
CA ALA A 269 19.24 3.32 -16.95
C ALA A 269 20.61 3.51 -17.58
N ALA A 270 20.69 3.61 -18.91
CA ALA A 270 21.92 3.84 -19.65
C ALA A 270 22.55 5.19 -19.30
N ARG A 271 21.78 6.28 -19.36
CA ARG A 271 22.27 7.64 -19.11
C ARG A 271 22.83 7.83 -17.71
N LEU A 272 22.23 7.18 -16.72
CA LEU A 272 22.66 7.29 -15.32
C LEU A 272 23.55 6.12 -14.88
N ASN A 273 23.89 5.21 -15.80
CA ASN A 273 24.65 3.98 -15.51
C ASN A 273 24.08 3.19 -14.32
N LEU A 274 22.75 3.02 -14.30
CA LEU A 274 22.05 2.37 -13.19
C LEU A 274 22.29 0.87 -13.20
N LYS A 275 22.62 0.32 -12.04
CA LYS A 275 22.85 -1.13 -11.82
C LYS A 275 21.81 -1.75 -10.88
N ASN A 276 20.63 -1.14 -10.80
CA ASN A 276 19.57 -1.62 -9.90
C ASN A 276 18.92 -2.89 -10.45
N MET A 277 19.08 -4.01 -9.75
CA MET A 277 18.61 -5.31 -10.25
C MET A 277 17.11 -5.40 -10.52
N SER A 278 16.30 -4.70 -9.72
CA SER A 278 14.86 -4.66 -9.94
C SER A 278 14.45 -3.98 -11.24
N LEU A 279 15.17 -2.92 -11.64
CA LEU A 279 14.93 -2.22 -12.89
C LEU A 279 15.29 -3.12 -14.08
N TRP A 280 16.46 -3.75 -14.04
CA TRP A 280 16.91 -4.62 -15.13
C TRP A 280 16.04 -5.88 -15.28
N LYS A 281 15.56 -6.44 -14.16
CA LYS A 281 14.55 -7.52 -14.19
C LYS A 281 13.23 -7.07 -14.82
N PHE A 282 12.81 -5.83 -14.58
CA PHE A 282 11.65 -5.26 -15.25
C PHE A 282 11.86 -5.17 -16.76
N LEU A 283 12.98 -4.59 -17.21
CA LEU A 283 13.32 -4.51 -18.64
C LEU A 283 13.37 -5.89 -19.29
N HIS A 284 13.95 -6.88 -18.60
CA HIS A 284 13.95 -8.27 -19.07
C HIS A 284 12.53 -8.82 -19.27
N GLU A 285 11.61 -8.56 -18.33
CA GLU A 285 10.23 -9.04 -18.42
C GLU A 285 9.47 -8.40 -19.59
N ILE A 286 9.65 -7.09 -19.81
CA ILE A 286 8.87 -6.35 -20.82
C ILE A 286 9.52 -6.29 -22.20
N LEU A 287 10.84 -6.47 -22.33
CA LEU A 287 11.56 -6.42 -23.61
C LEU A 287 12.07 -7.78 -24.07
N GLY A 288 12.42 -8.67 -23.14
CA GLY A 288 13.15 -9.90 -23.46
C GLY A 288 12.31 -10.96 -24.18
N PHE A 289 11.00 -11.00 -23.93
CA PHE A 289 10.13 -12.10 -24.36
C PHE A 289 8.93 -11.61 -25.17
N THR A 290 9.19 -10.82 -26.20
CA THR A 290 8.16 -10.32 -27.12
C THR A 290 8.63 -10.39 -28.58
N ASN A 291 7.69 -10.72 -29.48
CA ASN A 291 7.88 -10.77 -30.92
C ASN A 291 7.19 -9.60 -31.65
N GLU A 292 6.78 -8.58 -30.90
CA GLU A 292 6.12 -7.42 -31.47
C GLU A 292 7.12 -6.53 -32.20
N ALA A 293 6.86 -6.26 -33.49
CA ALA A 293 7.77 -5.51 -34.36
C ALA A 293 8.23 -4.17 -33.76
N PHE A 294 7.34 -3.46 -33.07
CA PHE A 294 7.63 -2.16 -32.44
C PHE A 294 8.56 -2.22 -31.24
N ILE A 295 8.82 -3.41 -30.69
CA ILE A 295 9.71 -3.60 -29.53
C ILE A 295 11.08 -4.13 -29.98
N LEU A 296 11.21 -4.65 -31.21
CA LEU A 296 12.44 -5.29 -31.68
C LEU A 296 13.66 -4.36 -31.64
N ASP A 297 13.51 -3.11 -32.07
CA ASP A 297 14.61 -2.14 -32.04
C ASP A 297 15.07 -1.82 -30.61
N ILE A 298 14.10 -1.67 -29.69
CA ILE A 298 14.36 -1.41 -28.27
C ILE A 298 14.99 -2.63 -27.60
N ARG A 299 14.52 -3.83 -27.96
CA ARG A 299 15.06 -5.11 -27.48
C ARG A 299 16.49 -5.31 -27.95
N PHE A 300 16.80 -4.96 -29.20
CA PHE A 300 18.17 -5.02 -29.71
C PHE A 300 19.10 -4.11 -28.90
N GLU A 301 18.70 -2.88 -28.63
CA GLU A 301 19.47 -1.95 -27.78
C GLU A 301 19.61 -2.48 -26.34
N TYR A 302 18.55 -3.07 -25.79
CA TYR A 302 18.59 -3.72 -24.48
C TYR A 302 19.62 -4.86 -24.44
N MET A 303 19.63 -5.74 -25.44
CA MET A 303 20.60 -6.82 -25.55
C MET A 303 22.03 -6.29 -25.69
N ARG A 304 22.22 -5.20 -26.45
CA ARG A 304 23.52 -4.53 -26.56
C ARG A 304 24.04 -4.08 -25.20
N GLN A 305 23.19 -3.45 -24.39
CA GLN A 305 23.56 -3.02 -23.04
C GLN A 305 23.82 -4.19 -22.08
N LEU A 306 23.06 -5.29 -22.19
CA LEU A 306 23.36 -6.51 -21.43
C LEU A 306 24.73 -7.09 -21.82
N SER A 307 25.09 -7.07 -23.11
CA SER A 307 26.40 -7.55 -23.58
C SER A 307 27.54 -6.70 -23.01
N ASP A 308 27.39 -5.37 -23.06
CA ASP A 308 28.36 -4.42 -22.48
C ASP A 308 28.50 -4.65 -20.96
N MET A 309 27.39 -4.86 -20.26
CA MET A 309 27.36 -5.14 -18.82
C MET A 309 27.99 -6.50 -18.48
N SER A 310 27.68 -7.56 -19.22
CA SER A 310 28.27 -8.89 -19.02
C SER A 310 29.79 -8.88 -19.20
N SER A 311 30.31 -7.97 -20.02
CA SER A 311 31.74 -7.84 -20.32
C SER A 311 32.48 -6.92 -19.35
N SER A 312 31.81 -5.90 -18.81
CA SER A 312 32.43 -4.85 -17.99
C SER A 312 32.26 -5.03 -16.47
N GLU A 313 31.25 -5.78 -16.04
CA GLU A 313 31.04 -6.05 -14.61
C GLU A 313 32.05 -7.06 -14.05
N PRO A 314 32.39 -6.98 -12.75
CA PRO A 314 33.27 -7.95 -12.11
C PRO A 314 32.77 -9.38 -12.29
N GLN A 315 33.71 -10.30 -12.53
CA GLN A 315 33.42 -11.72 -12.72
C GLN A 315 32.66 -12.28 -11.50
N GLY A 316 31.53 -12.92 -11.76
CA GLY A 316 30.66 -13.52 -10.73
C GLY A 316 29.75 -12.54 -9.99
N SER A 317 29.76 -11.24 -10.34
CA SER A 317 28.82 -10.28 -9.75
C SER A 317 27.37 -10.57 -10.15
N GLU A 318 26.41 -10.18 -9.30
CA GLU A 318 24.97 -10.37 -9.57
C GLU A 318 24.55 -9.79 -10.92
N MET A 319 25.06 -8.61 -11.28
CA MET A 319 24.77 -7.94 -12.55
C MET A 319 25.34 -8.70 -13.75
N GLN A 320 26.59 -9.16 -13.66
CA GLN A 320 27.22 -9.93 -14.73
C GLN A 320 26.46 -11.23 -14.99
N VAL A 321 26.16 -11.98 -13.92
CA VAL A 321 25.44 -13.26 -13.99
C VAL A 321 24.03 -13.05 -14.53
N PHE A 322 23.34 -12.00 -14.09
CA PHE A 322 22.03 -11.64 -14.62
C PHE A 322 22.10 -11.35 -16.11
N ALA A 323 23.05 -10.51 -16.55
CA ALA A 323 23.16 -10.12 -17.95
C ALA A 323 23.44 -11.32 -18.88
N ALA A 324 24.39 -12.18 -18.51
CA ALA A 324 24.70 -13.40 -19.25
C ALA A 324 23.48 -14.34 -19.33
N ASN A 325 22.80 -14.59 -18.21
CA ASN A 325 21.62 -15.46 -18.17
C ASN A 325 20.44 -14.88 -18.96
N SER A 326 20.23 -13.56 -18.89
CA SER A 326 19.18 -12.89 -19.66
C SER A 326 19.44 -13.00 -21.16
N LEU A 327 20.68 -12.80 -21.63
CA LEU A 327 21.04 -12.98 -23.05
C LEU A 327 20.79 -14.42 -23.51
N LEU A 328 21.19 -15.42 -22.72
CA LEU A 328 20.94 -16.83 -23.02
C LEU A 328 19.43 -17.14 -23.12
N ALA A 329 18.64 -16.66 -22.16
CA ALA A 329 17.19 -16.88 -22.15
C ALA A 329 16.49 -16.23 -23.35
N ILE A 330 16.93 -15.02 -23.74
CA ILE A 330 16.41 -14.29 -24.91
C ILE A 330 16.77 -15.03 -26.20
N GLY A 331 18.01 -15.53 -26.33
CA GLY A 331 18.44 -16.32 -27.49
C GLY A 331 17.67 -17.64 -27.62
N ALA A 332 17.41 -18.34 -26.50
CA ALA A 332 16.58 -19.54 -26.49
C ALA A 332 15.10 -19.27 -26.82
N PHE A 333 14.60 -18.07 -26.50
CA PHE A 333 13.25 -17.66 -26.89
C PHE A 333 13.15 -17.35 -28.40
N GLU A 334 14.19 -16.78 -29.01
CA GLU A 334 14.25 -16.52 -30.46
C GLU A 334 14.43 -17.81 -31.27
N ASN A 335 15.26 -18.72 -30.76
CA ASN A 335 15.59 -19.98 -31.38
C ASN A 335 15.24 -21.11 -30.40
N PRO A 336 13.95 -21.46 -30.27
CA PRO A 336 13.56 -22.56 -29.40
C PRO A 336 14.27 -23.84 -29.84
N PRO A 337 14.83 -24.62 -28.90
CA PRO A 337 15.45 -25.89 -29.26
C PRO A 337 14.43 -26.75 -30.01
N GLU A 338 14.87 -27.38 -31.10
CA GLU A 338 14.06 -28.39 -31.78
C GLU A 338 13.73 -29.49 -30.75
N CYS A 339 12.46 -29.61 -30.37
CA CYS A 339 12.02 -30.73 -29.55
C CYS A 339 12.00 -31.97 -30.43
N ASP A 340 12.91 -32.91 -30.18
CA ASP A 340 12.84 -34.29 -30.66
C ASP A 340 11.61 -35.04 -30.10
#